data_AF-A0A963WA84-F1
#
_entry.id   AF-A0A963WA84-F1
#
_cell.length_a   1.000
_cell.length_b   1.000
_cell.length_c   1.000
_cell.angle_alpha   90.00
_cell.angle_beta   90.00
_cell.angle_gamma   90.00
#
_symmetry.space_group_name_H-M   'P 1'
#
loop_
_entity.id
_entity.type
_entity.pdbx_description
1 polymer ?
#
loop_
_entity_poly.entity_id
_entity_poly.type
_entity_poly.pdbx_seq_one_letter_code
_entity_poly.pdbx_strand_id
1 'polypeptide(L)' 'FITAYPERLLTGDRPEPTYLITKPFQEDTVRAAISQALFFGSSRPLG' A
#
# COMPACT_ATOMS: atom_id res chain seq x y z
N PHE A 1 -0.96 -3.20 0.37
CA PHE A 1 -1.98 -4.08 0.99
C PHE A 1 -3.36 -3.71 0.47
N ILE A 2 -4.24 -4.69 0.25
CA ILE A 2 -5.66 -4.45 -0.12
C ILE A 2 -6.55 -4.95 1.03
N THR A 3 -7.33 -4.07 1.65
CA THR A 3 -8.20 -4.41 2.80
C THR A 3 -9.56 -3.72 2.71
N ALA A 4 -10.56 -4.28 3.38
CA ALA A 4 -11.86 -3.62 3.59
C ALA A 4 -11.91 -2.78 4.89
N TYR A 5 -10.86 -2.86 5.72
CA TYR A 5 -10.82 -2.25 7.06
C TYR A 5 -9.51 -1.44 7.24
N PRO A 6 -9.34 -0.31 6.53
CA PRO A 6 -8.14 0.54 6.63
C PRO A 6 -7.86 1.02 8.05
N GLU A 7 -8.91 1.34 8.81
CA GLU A 7 -8.84 1.85 10.18
C GLU A 7 -8.14 0.91 11.17
N ARG A 8 -8.10 -0.40 10.87
CA ARG A 8 -7.40 -1.40 11.71
C ARG A 8 -5.89 -1.49 11.42
N LEU A 9 -5.44 -0.85 10.34
CA LEU A 9 -4.04 -0.78 9.92
C LEU A 9 -3.41 0.58 10.23
N LEU A 10 -4.22 1.62 10.43
CA LEU A 10 -3.81 2.98 10.80
C LEU A 10 -3.86 3.19 12.32
N THR A 11 -3.45 2.18 13.10
CA THR A 11 -3.49 2.24 14.57
C THR A 11 -2.18 2.77 15.18
N GLY A 12 -1.14 3.00 14.37
CA GLY A 12 0.18 3.45 14.85
C GLY A 12 1.03 2.40 15.60
N ASP A 13 0.44 1.30 16.07
CA ASP A 13 1.13 0.24 16.85
C ASP A 13 2.09 -0.65 16.05
N ARG A 14 2.02 -0.61 14.72
CA ARG A 14 2.80 -1.46 13.80
C ARG A 14 3.17 -0.63 12.58
N PRO A 15 4.30 -0.93 11.90
CA PRO A 15 4.71 -0.17 10.73
C PRO A 15 3.58 -0.14 9.71
N GLU A 16 3.10 1.06 9.42
CA GLU A 16 2.00 1.26 8.49
C GLU A 16 2.44 0.88 7.08
N PRO A 17 1.57 0.25 6.29
CA PRO A 17 1.90 -0.10 4.92
C PRO A 17 2.07 1.17 4.08
N THR A 18 3.21 1.26 3.37
CA THR A 18 3.51 2.38 2.45
C THR A 18 2.44 2.60 1.38
N TYR A 19 1.74 1.52 0.99
CA TYR A 19 0.63 1.57 0.03
C TYR A 19 -0.57 0.78 0.56
N LEU A 20 -1.70 1.47 0.70
CA LEU A 20 -2.97 0.91 1.16
C LEU A 20 -4.08 1.21 0.15
N ILE A 21 -4.82 0.17 -0.25
CA ILE A 21 -5.97 0.28 -1.15
C ILE A 21 -7.19 -0.29 -0.43
N THR A 22 -8.21 0.55 -0.27
CA THR A 22 -9.48 0.21 0.38
C THR A 22 -10.45 -0.45 -0.58
N LYS A 23 -11.25 -1.39 -0.07
CA LYS A 23 -12.37 -1.97 -0.84
C LYS A 23 -13.64 -1.12 -0.71
N PRO A 24 -14.51 -1.10 -1.75
CA PRO A 24 -14.27 -1.65 -3.09
C PRO A 24 -13.22 -0.79 -3.83
N PHE A 25 -12.27 -1.45 -4.51
CA PHE A 25 -11.19 -0.77 -5.22
C PHE A 25 -11.55 -0.56 -6.69
N GLN A 26 -10.96 0.46 -7.30
CA GLN A 26 -10.95 0.62 -8.75
C GLN A 26 -9.70 -0.03 -9.34
N GLU A 27 -9.82 -0.68 -10.50
CA GLU A 27 -8.69 -1.38 -11.13
C GLU A 27 -7.52 -0.42 -11.43
N ASP A 28 -7.83 0.80 -11.88
CA ASP A 28 -6.84 1.83 -12.18
C ASP A 28 -6.00 2.21 -10.95
N THR A 29 -6.63 2.30 -9.77
CA THR A 29 -5.94 2.57 -8.51
C THR A 29 -4.99 1.44 -8.13
N VAL A 30 -5.39 0.19 -8.36
CA VAL A 30 -4.53 -0.99 -8.13
C VAL A 30 -3.34 -0.97 -9.07
N ARG A 31 -3.57 -0.71 -10.36
CA ARG A 31 -2.51 -0.63 -11.37
C ARG A 31 -1.51 0.49 -11.07
N ALA A 32 -1.99 1.68 -10.70
CA ALA A 32 -1.13 2.81 -10.35
C ALA A 32 -0.28 2.52 -9.11
N ALA A 33 -0.88 1.95 -8.05
CA ALA A 33 -0.17 1.61 -6.82
C ALA A 33 0.91 0.54 -7.05
N ILE A 34 0.64 -0.47 -7.91
CA ILE A 34 1.65 -1.46 -8.30
C ILE A 34 2.79 -0.80 -9.09
N SER A 35 2.47 0.06 -10.06
CA SER A 35 3.48 0.80 -10.82
C SER A 35 4.37 1.67 -9.93
N GLN A 36 3.77 2.36 -8.95
CA GLN A 36 4.51 3.14 -7.95
C GLN A 36 5.38 2.24 -7.07
N ALA A 37 4.82 1.14 -6.56
CA ALA A 37 5.56 0.20 -5.73
C ALA A 37 6.73 -0.47 -6.48
N LEU A 38 6.62 -0.74 -7.78
CA LEU A 38 7.72 -1.27 -8.59
C LEU A 38 8.79 -0.20 -8.86
N PHE A 39 8.37 1.04 -9.12
CA PHE A 39 9.28 2.16 -9.35
C PHE A 39 10.09 2.51 -8.09
N PHE A 40 9.42 2.62 -6.93
CA PHE A 40 10.04 2.99 -5.65
C PHE A 40 10.52 1.80 -4.82
N GLY A 41 10.03 0.59 -5.06
CA GLY A 41 10.48 -0.64 -4.38
C GLY A 41 11.77 -1.22 -4.98
N SER A 42 12.15 -0.80 -6.18
CA SER A 42 13.46 -1.13 -6.78
C SER A 42 14.62 -0.39 -6.10
N SER A 43 14.35 0.72 -5.39
CA SER A 43 15.28 1.33 -4.45
C SER A 43 15.12 0.67 -3.08
N ARG A 44 15.78 -0.49 -2.92
CA ARG A 44 16.00 -1.13 -1.62
C ARG A 44 16.67 -0.10 -0.69
N PRO A 45 16.10 0.30 0.46
CA PRO A 45 16.94 0.85 1.51
C PRO A 45 17.87 -0.28 1.92
N LEU A 46 19.15 -0.12 1.63
CA LEU A 46 20.22 -0.98 2.14
C LEU A 46 20.20 -0.83 3.66
N GLY A 47 19.55 -1.77 4.33
CA GLY A 47 19.75 -2.11 5.73
C GLY A 47 20.52 -3.41 5.80
#